data_AF-A0A5P8U0Z6-F1
#
_entry.id   AF-A0A5P8U0Z6-F1
#
_cell.length_a   1.000
_cell.length_b   1.000
_cell.length_c   1.000
_cell.angle_alpha   90.00
_cell.angle_beta   90.00
_cell.angle_gamma   90.00
#
_symmetry.space_group_name_H-M   'P 1'
#
loop_
_entity.id
_entity.type
_entity.pdbx_description
1 polymer ?
#
loop_
_entity_poly.entity_id
_entity_poly.type
_entity_poly.pdbx_seq_one_letter_code
_entity_poly.pdbx_strand_id
1 'polypeptide(L)'
;GNKDGVGGVYNFVTKRGLCAGAYAKISWTQVETGSAITWKYPSCILMGDHSVGEFYSVAVTKNRQQADTGTKMIHLGKHTKSRIVAKGIAAGQSNNSYRGLVKVAPGAAHATNFSQCDSLLMGNSCGAHTFPYIVVGHPTGQVAHEATTS
;
A
#
# COMPACT_ATOMS: atom_id res chain seq x y z
N GLY A 1 7.83 15.13 14.16
CA GLY A 1 8.64 16.12 14.89
C GLY A 1 8.01 17.48 14.83
N ASN A 2 8.69 18.46 15.43
CA ASN A 2 8.30 19.87 15.32
C ASN A 2 8.52 20.40 13.89
N LYS A 3 8.25 21.70 13.68
CA LYS A 3 8.40 22.37 12.38
C LYS A 3 9.81 22.31 11.79
N ASP A 4 10.83 22.24 12.65
CA ASP A 4 12.24 22.23 12.28
C ASP A 4 12.77 20.82 12.00
N GLY A 5 11.94 19.78 12.23
CA GLY A 5 12.29 18.37 12.04
C GLY A 5 12.84 17.67 13.29
N VAL A 6 12.81 18.33 14.45
CA VAL A 6 13.35 17.80 15.70
C VAL A 6 12.28 16.97 16.43
N GLY A 7 12.67 15.77 16.89
CA GLY A 7 11.85 14.84 17.67
C GLY A 7 10.71 14.18 16.88
N GLY A 8 9.78 13.55 17.62
CA GLY A 8 8.64 12.81 17.08
C GLY A 8 8.83 11.29 17.09
N VAL A 9 7.79 10.57 16.69
CA VAL A 9 7.73 9.11 16.79
C VAL A 9 8.23 8.43 15.51
N TYR A 10 8.97 7.34 15.67
CA TYR A 10 9.30 6.40 14.59
C TYR A 10 8.33 5.23 14.61
N ASN A 11 7.59 5.08 13.51
CA ASN A 11 6.48 4.13 13.40
C ASN A 11 6.85 3.03 12.43
N PHE A 12 7.64 2.07 12.93
CA PHE A 12 8.12 0.91 12.16
C PHE A 12 7.31 -0.31 12.56
N VAL A 13 6.36 -0.73 11.71
CA VAL A 13 5.43 -1.81 12.05
C VAL A 13 5.34 -2.82 10.94
N THR A 14 5.36 -4.10 11.32
CA THR A 14 5.04 -5.21 10.44
C THR A 14 3.65 -5.74 10.78
N LYS A 15 2.71 -5.62 9.83
CA LYS A 15 1.37 -6.24 9.91
C LYS A 15 1.22 -7.23 8.75
N ARG A 16 0.71 -8.42 9.03
CA ARG A 16 0.53 -9.47 8.01
C ARG A 16 -0.72 -10.28 8.31
N GLY A 17 -1.56 -10.42 7.30
CA GLY A 17 -2.76 -11.25 7.31
C GLY A 17 -2.59 -12.45 6.38
N LEU A 18 -3.05 -13.61 6.83
CA LEU A 18 -3.06 -14.85 6.05
C LEU A 18 -4.52 -15.27 5.79
N CYS A 19 -4.95 -15.18 4.53
CA CYS A 19 -6.19 -15.77 4.07
C CYS A 19 -5.95 -17.26 3.78
N ALA A 20 -5.91 -18.08 4.84
CA ALA A 20 -5.59 -19.51 4.73
C ALA A 20 -6.72 -20.33 4.08
N GLY A 21 -7.98 -20.06 4.45
CA GLY A 21 -9.14 -20.80 3.97
C GLY A 21 -9.63 -20.32 2.60
N ALA A 22 -10.32 -21.22 1.88
CA ALA A 22 -11.07 -20.83 0.70
C ALA A 22 -12.08 -19.73 1.03
N TYR A 23 -12.26 -18.75 0.13
CA TYR A 23 -13.13 -17.59 0.31
C TYR A 23 -12.80 -16.69 1.52
N ALA A 24 -11.64 -16.87 2.17
CA ALA A 24 -11.23 -16.01 3.27
C ALA A 24 -10.99 -14.57 2.80
N LYS A 25 -11.36 -13.60 3.63
CA LYS A 25 -11.24 -12.17 3.32
C LYS A 25 -10.49 -11.43 4.42
N ILE A 26 -9.55 -10.57 4.03
CA ILE A 26 -8.90 -9.60 4.91
C ILE A 26 -9.00 -8.22 4.28
N SER A 27 -9.41 -7.24 5.08
CA SER A 27 -9.52 -5.84 4.68
C SER A 27 -8.76 -4.97 5.67
N TRP A 28 -7.71 -4.30 5.18
CA TRP A 28 -6.94 -3.34 5.95
C TRP A 28 -7.47 -1.93 5.69
N THR A 29 -7.78 -1.21 6.76
CA THR A 29 -8.14 0.21 6.70
C THR A 29 -7.25 0.98 7.66
N GLN A 30 -6.58 2.02 7.17
CA GLN A 30 -5.69 2.84 7.99
C GLN A 30 -5.75 4.33 7.64
N VAL A 31 -5.49 5.14 8.67
CA VAL A 31 -5.23 6.58 8.57
C VAL A 31 -3.95 6.86 9.33
N GLU A 32 -2.96 7.41 8.64
CA GLU A 32 -1.61 7.62 9.18
C GLU A 32 -1.28 9.11 9.22
N THR A 33 -0.88 9.59 10.41
CA THR A 33 -0.53 10.99 10.65
C THR A 33 0.43 11.13 11.84
N GLY A 34 1.19 12.23 11.89
CA GLY A 34 1.89 12.69 13.10
C GLY A 34 3.28 12.10 13.37
N SER A 35 3.62 10.93 12.83
CA SER A 35 4.95 10.33 13.01
C SER A 35 6.04 11.16 12.31
N ALA A 36 7.26 11.17 12.86
CA ALA A 36 8.41 11.78 12.18
C ALA A 36 8.83 10.94 10.97
N ILE A 37 8.90 9.62 11.17
CA ILE A 37 9.13 8.64 10.11
C ILE A 37 8.11 7.52 10.27
N THR A 38 7.42 7.18 9.19
CA THR A 38 6.51 6.03 9.12
C THR A 38 7.06 5.02 8.13
N TRP A 39 7.17 3.76 8.54
CA TRP A 39 7.58 2.67 7.66
C TRP A 39 6.71 1.43 7.86
N LYS A 40 5.75 1.21 6.96
CA LYS A 40 4.72 0.17 7.14
C LYS A 40 4.23 -0.43 5.84
N TYR A 41 4.10 -1.76 5.85
CA TYR A 41 3.59 -2.55 4.73
C TYR A 41 2.59 -3.62 5.18
N PRO A 42 1.36 -3.27 5.62
CA PRO A 42 0.34 -4.27 5.89
C PRO A 42 0.16 -5.19 4.69
N SER A 43 0.27 -6.49 4.90
CA SER A 43 0.35 -7.48 3.83
C SER A 43 -0.82 -8.46 3.90
N CYS A 44 -1.30 -8.93 2.74
CA CYS A 44 -2.22 -10.05 2.62
C CYS A 44 -1.54 -11.19 1.85
N ILE A 45 -1.50 -12.38 2.47
CA ILE A 45 -1.15 -13.63 1.81
C ILE A 45 -2.46 -14.34 1.47
N LEU A 46 -2.80 -14.36 0.19
CA LEU A 46 -4.03 -14.94 -0.37
C LEU A 46 -3.76 -16.41 -0.74
N MET A 47 -3.77 -17.27 0.28
CA MET A 47 -3.43 -18.69 0.16
C MET A 47 -4.60 -19.54 -0.30
N GLY A 48 -5.78 -19.35 0.29
CA GLY A 48 -6.98 -20.08 -0.09
C GLY A 48 -7.52 -19.65 -1.44
N ASP A 49 -8.09 -20.60 -2.18
CA ASP A 49 -8.78 -20.31 -3.43
C ASP A 49 -9.94 -19.34 -3.18
N HIS A 50 -10.19 -18.43 -4.13
CA HIS A 50 -11.20 -17.37 -4.04
C HIS A 50 -10.99 -16.37 -2.89
N SER A 51 -9.85 -16.38 -2.20
CA SER A 51 -9.59 -15.43 -1.12
C SER A 51 -9.43 -13.98 -1.62
N VAL A 52 -9.78 -13.03 -0.75
CA VAL A 52 -9.87 -11.60 -1.06
C VAL A 52 -9.01 -10.78 -0.11
N GLY A 53 -8.18 -9.90 -0.67
CA GLY A 53 -7.36 -8.94 0.07
C GLY A 53 -7.70 -7.51 -0.30
N GLU A 54 -8.07 -6.69 0.68
CA GLU A 54 -8.35 -5.27 0.47
C GLU A 54 -7.42 -4.41 1.32
N PHE A 55 -7.02 -3.26 0.78
CA PHE A 55 -6.22 -2.28 1.48
C PHE A 55 -6.70 -0.87 1.12
N TYR A 56 -7.07 -0.11 2.16
CA TYR A 56 -7.49 1.27 2.09
C TYR A 56 -6.60 2.10 3.02
N SER A 57 -5.90 3.08 2.48
CA SER A 57 -4.97 3.90 3.26
C SER A 57 -5.08 5.37 2.92
N VAL A 58 -5.12 6.20 3.96
CA VAL A 58 -4.86 7.63 3.88
C VAL A 58 -3.59 7.94 4.66
N ALA A 59 -2.58 8.51 4.02
CA ALA A 59 -1.34 8.91 4.67
C ALA A 59 -1.14 10.42 4.52
N VAL A 60 -1.02 11.14 5.64
CA VAL A 60 -0.82 12.59 5.66
C VAL A 60 0.53 12.92 6.27
N THR A 61 1.31 13.73 5.54
CA THR A 61 2.61 14.22 6.00
C THR A 61 2.67 15.75 5.93
N LYS A 62 3.28 16.37 6.94
CA LYS A 62 3.47 17.82 7.06
C LYS A 62 4.85 18.15 7.61
N ASN A 63 5.29 19.40 7.47
CA ASN A 63 6.57 19.90 7.97
C ASN A 63 7.72 19.12 7.33
N ARG A 64 8.53 18.39 8.10
CA ARG A 64 9.63 17.54 7.62
C ARG A 64 9.39 16.05 7.86
N GLN A 65 8.12 15.65 7.97
CA GLN A 65 7.77 14.23 8.14
C GLN A 65 8.10 13.44 6.88
N GLN A 66 8.42 12.16 7.09
CA GLN A 66 8.67 11.20 6.02
C GLN A 66 7.76 9.98 6.22
N ALA A 67 7.10 9.55 5.14
CA ALA A 67 6.33 8.32 5.15
C ALA A 67 6.74 7.46 3.96
N ASP A 68 7.11 6.21 4.23
CA ASP A 68 7.17 5.14 3.23
C ASP A 68 6.14 4.08 3.66
N THR A 69 4.99 4.12 3.00
CA THR A 69 3.84 3.30 3.36
C THR A 69 3.28 2.59 2.14
N GLY A 70 2.67 1.44 2.34
CA GLY A 70 1.92 0.79 1.28
C GLY A 70 1.53 -0.61 1.70
N THR A 71 1.44 -1.53 0.75
CA THR A 71 0.93 -2.87 1.03
C THR A 71 1.61 -3.92 0.16
N LYS A 72 1.52 -5.19 0.59
CA LYS A 72 1.96 -6.34 -0.20
C LYS A 72 0.78 -7.30 -0.36
N MET A 73 0.30 -7.45 -1.59
CA MET A 73 -0.71 -8.45 -1.97
C MET A 73 0.00 -9.63 -2.63
N ILE A 74 -0.04 -10.78 -1.98
CA ILE A 74 0.63 -12.01 -2.45
C ILE A 74 -0.45 -13.04 -2.78
N HIS A 75 -0.69 -13.25 -4.07
CA HIS A 75 -1.65 -14.20 -4.59
C HIS A 75 -0.99 -15.58 -4.76
N LEU A 76 -1.51 -16.57 -4.03
CA LEU A 76 -1.06 -17.97 -4.12
C LEU A 76 -2.18 -18.90 -4.60
N GLY A 77 -3.41 -18.72 -4.08
CA GLY A 77 -4.58 -19.50 -4.48
C GLY A 77 -5.17 -19.07 -5.83
N LYS A 78 -6.00 -19.94 -6.41
CA LYS A 78 -6.74 -19.69 -7.65
C LYS A 78 -7.88 -18.68 -7.41
N HIS A 79 -8.23 -17.91 -8.43
CA HIS A 79 -9.32 -16.94 -8.41
C HIS A 79 -9.24 -15.90 -7.27
N THR A 80 -8.05 -15.66 -6.74
CA THR A 80 -7.82 -14.70 -5.66
C THR A 80 -7.95 -13.27 -6.15
N LYS A 81 -8.52 -12.38 -5.34
CA LYS A 81 -8.76 -10.99 -5.72
C LYS A 81 -8.10 -10.03 -4.75
N SER A 82 -7.52 -8.94 -5.25
CA SER A 82 -7.09 -7.85 -4.38
C SER A 82 -7.45 -6.47 -4.89
N ARG A 83 -7.75 -5.57 -3.94
CA ARG A 83 -8.01 -4.16 -4.22
C ARG A 83 -7.14 -3.30 -3.31
N ILE A 84 -6.41 -2.37 -3.91
CA ILE A 84 -5.56 -1.42 -3.21
C ILE A 84 -6.06 -0.01 -3.56
N VAL A 85 -6.39 0.78 -2.55
CA VAL A 85 -6.69 2.20 -2.67
C VAL A 85 -5.82 2.95 -1.67
N ALA A 86 -4.84 3.69 -2.17
CA ALA A 86 -3.94 4.50 -1.36
C ALA A 86 -4.07 5.96 -1.74
N LYS A 87 -4.27 6.82 -0.73
CA LYS A 87 -4.32 8.27 -0.88
C LYS A 87 -3.21 8.89 -0.03
N GLY A 88 -2.24 9.51 -0.70
CA GLY A 88 -1.13 10.23 -0.08
C GLY A 88 -1.39 11.73 -0.11
N ILE A 89 -1.18 12.41 1.02
CA ILE A 89 -1.23 13.87 1.12
C ILE A 89 0.12 14.35 1.65
N ALA A 90 0.78 15.23 0.92
CA ALA A 90 2.06 15.83 1.30
C ALA A 90 1.92 17.35 1.44
N ALA A 91 2.48 17.93 2.50
CA ALA A 91 2.42 19.36 2.78
C ALA A 91 3.71 19.91 3.39
N GLY A 92 3.97 21.20 3.20
CA GLY A 92 5.18 21.85 3.75
C GLY A 92 6.44 21.37 3.04
N GLN A 93 7.39 20.79 3.77
CA GLN A 93 8.65 20.23 3.26
C GLN A 93 8.71 18.69 3.40
N SER A 94 7.54 18.05 3.47
CA SER A 94 7.43 16.63 3.79
C SER A 94 7.56 15.75 2.54
N ASN A 95 7.87 14.48 2.77
CA ASN A 95 7.93 13.47 1.73
C ASN A 95 6.98 12.32 2.04
N ASN A 96 6.04 12.06 1.13
CA ASN A 96 5.11 10.94 1.21
C ASN A 96 5.39 9.96 0.07
N SER A 97 5.72 8.73 0.39
CA SER A 97 6.01 7.68 -0.57
C SER A 97 5.00 6.54 -0.39
N TYR A 98 4.28 6.22 -1.46
CA TYR A 98 3.59 4.96 -1.58
C TYR A 98 4.54 3.90 -2.14
N ARG A 99 4.63 2.73 -1.50
CA ARG A 99 5.39 1.58 -2.00
C ARG A 99 4.57 0.30 -1.87
N GLY A 100 4.18 -0.26 -3.00
CA GLY A 100 3.32 -1.43 -3.07
C GLY A 100 3.98 -2.62 -3.76
N LEU A 101 3.63 -3.84 -3.34
CA LEU A 101 3.94 -5.07 -4.09
C LEU A 101 2.64 -5.82 -4.42
N VAL A 102 2.45 -6.15 -5.68
CA VAL A 102 1.48 -7.13 -6.14
C VAL A 102 2.24 -8.29 -6.75
N LYS A 103 2.12 -9.48 -6.15
CA LYS A 103 2.76 -10.70 -6.62
C LYS A 103 1.71 -11.75 -6.93
N VAL A 104 1.69 -12.24 -8.16
CA VAL A 104 0.92 -13.41 -8.59
C VAL A 104 1.85 -14.60 -8.72
N ALA A 105 1.68 -15.63 -7.90
CA ALA A 105 2.49 -16.83 -7.96
C ALA A 105 2.12 -17.71 -9.17
N PRO A 106 3.02 -18.60 -9.64
CA PRO A 106 2.75 -19.49 -10.77
C PRO A 106 1.59 -20.48 -10.58
N GLY A 107 1.05 -20.66 -9.37
CA GLY A 107 -0.14 -21.48 -9.10
C GLY A 107 -1.44 -20.68 -9.02
N ALA A 108 -1.37 -19.35 -9.00
CA ALA A 108 -2.51 -18.46 -8.75
C ALA A 108 -3.29 -18.15 -10.04
N ALA A 109 -3.89 -19.18 -10.62
CA ALA A 109 -4.68 -19.05 -11.84
C ALA A 109 -5.85 -18.07 -11.65
N HIS A 110 -6.08 -17.19 -12.62
CA HIS A 110 -7.15 -16.20 -12.64
C HIS A 110 -7.13 -15.22 -11.45
N ALA A 111 -5.95 -14.98 -10.87
CA ALA A 111 -5.79 -13.94 -9.87
C ALA A 111 -6.03 -12.55 -10.47
N THR A 112 -6.72 -11.68 -9.74
CA THR A 112 -6.97 -10.30 -10.17
C THR A 112 -6.52 -9.28 -9.14
N ASN A 113 -5.95 -8.18 -9.59
CA ASN A 113 -5.62 -7.02 -8.77
C ASN A 113 -6.07 -5.73 -9.45
N PHE A 114 -6.62 -4.82 -8.65
CA PHE A 114 -6.77 -3.42 -9.02
C PHE A 114 -6.11 -2.53 -7.95
N SER A 115 -5.19 -1.68 -8.38
CA SER A 115 -4.48 -0.74 -7.52
C SER A 115 -4.69 0.69 -7.98
N GLN A 116 -5.11 1.56 -7.07
CA GLN A 116 -5.27 2.99 -7.30
C GLN A 116 -4.48 3.77 -6.25
N CYS A 117 -3.54 4.60 -6.72
CA CYS A 117 -2.66 5.40 -5.88
C CYS A 117 -2.81 6.88 -6.23
N ASP A 118 -3.52 7.64 -5.40
CA ASP A 118 -3.72 9.07 -5.61
C ASP A 118 -2.82 9.86 -4.66
N SER A 119 -2.10 10.85 -5.18
CA SER A 119 -1.25 11.76 -4.41
C SER A 119 -1.73 13.19 -4.54
N LEU A 120 -1.83 13.91 -3.42
CA LEU A 120 -2.15 15.33 -3.37
C LEU A 120 -0.98 16.11 -2.78
N LEU A 121 -0.45 17.08 -3.52
CA LEU A 121 0.61 17.96 -3.06
C LEU A 121 0.05 19.32 -2.64
N MET A 122 0.25 19.68 -1.37
CA MET A 122 -0.13 20.98 -0.83
C MET A 122 1.10 21.89 -0.72
N GLY A 123 1.41 22.54 -1.85
CA GLY A 123 2.49 23.52 -1.99
C GLY A 123 3.72 22.99 -2.72
N ASN A 124 4.66 23.88 -3.03
CA ASN A 124 5.72 23.64 -4.01
C ASN A 124 7.02 23.04 -3.41
N SER A 125 7.02 22.72 -2.11
CA SER A 125 8.21 22.25 -1.39
C SER A 125 8.07 20.84 -0.82
N CYS A 126 6.94 20.18 -1.05
CA CYS A 126 6.68 18.82 -0.62
C CYS A 126 6.88 17.83 -1.78
N GLY A 127 7.08 16.55 -1.44
CA GLY A 127 7.24 15.48 -2.41
C GLY A 127 6.21 14.38 -2.20
N ALA A 128 5.63 13.89 -3.30
CA ALA A 128 4.83 12.68 -3.32
C ALA A 128 5.43 11.70 -4.33
N HIS A 129 5.65 10.47 -3.92
CA HIS A 129 6.34 9.44 -4.71
C HIS A 129 5.53 8.15 -4.73
N THR A 130 5.51 7.46 -5.87
CA THR A 130 4.78 6.19 -6.04
C THR A 130 5.73 5.14 -6.62
N PHE A 131 5.95 4.05 -5.87
CA PHE A 131 6.86 2.96 -6.23
C PHE A 131 6.09 1.62 -6.29
N PRO A 132 5.43 1.31 -7.42
CA PRO A 132 4.75 0.04 -7.59
C PRO A 132 5.72 -1.08 -7.97
N TYR A 133 5.57 -2.23 -7.35
CA TYR A 133 6.25 -3.47 -7.73
C TYR A 133 5.20 -4.48 -8.16
N ILE A 134 5.30 -4.95 -9.40
CA ILE A 134 4.34 -5.90 -9.98
C ILE A 134 5.13 -7.09 -10.49
N VAL A 135 4.78 -8.28 -10.00
CA VAL A 135 5.39 -9.55 -10.40
C VAL A 135 4.26 -10.52 -10.76
N VAL A 136 4.08 -10.79 -12.05
CA VAL A 136 3.01 -11.67 -12.54
C VAL A 136 3.60 -12.99 -13.03
N GLY A 137 3.48 -14.04 -12.23
CA GLY A 137 4.02 -15.37 -12.51
C GLY A 137 3.04 -16.35 -13.15
N HIS A 138 1.79 -15.96 -13.40
CA HIS A 138 0.77 -16.81 -14.03
C HIS A 138 0.16 -16.11 -15.25
N PRO A 139 0.02 -16.75 -16.42
CA PRO A 139 -0.44 -16.11 -17.66
C PRO A 139 -1.89 -15.60 -17.61
N THR A 140 -2.76 -16.23 -16.81
CA THR A 140 -4.14 -15.78 -16.61
C THR A 140 -4.32 -14.70 -15.53
N GLY A 141 -3.22 -14.26 -14.89
CA GLY A 141 -3.25 -13.21 -13.88
C GLY A 141 -3.50 -11.83 -14.50
N GLN A 142 -4.42 -11.05 -13.93
CA GLN A 142 -4.74 -9.70 -14.39
C GLN A 142 -4.38 -8.69 -13.30
N VAL A 143 -3.51 -7.73 -13.60
CA VAL A 143 -3.09 -6.69 -12.67
C VAL A 143 -3.21 -5.34 -13.34
N ALA A 144 -3.97 -4.44 -12.73
CA ALA A 144 -4.10 -3.05 -13.15
C ALA A 144 -3.58 -2.12 -12.04
N HIS A 145 -2.79 -1.12 -12.42
CA HIS A 145 -2.28 -0.10 -11.51
C HIS A 145 -2.44 1.28 -12.13
N GLU A 146 -3.15 2.15 -11.42
CA GLU A 146 -3.32 3.56 -11.76
C GLU A 146 -2.73 4.43 -10.66
N ALA A 147 -2.05 5.51 -11.08
CA ALA A 147 -1.52 6.50 -10.17
C ALA A 147 -1.83 7.91 -10.69
N THR A 148 -2.38 8.75 -9.82
CA THR A 148 -2.75 10.13 -10.13
C THR A 148 -2.06 11.08 -9.17
N THR A 149 -1.61 12.23 -9.67
CA THR A 149 -1.08 13.33 -8.85
C THR A 149 -1.97 14.55 -9.03
N SER A 150 -2.28 15.24 -7.94
CA SER A 150 -3.15 16.43 -7.88
C SER A 150 -2.56 17.53 -7.00
#